data_AF-X6LMD1-F1
#
_entry.id   AF-X6LMD1-F1
#
_cell.length_a   1.000
_cell.length_b   1.000
_cell.length_c   1.000
_cell.angle_alpha   90.00
_cell.angle_beta   90.00
_cell.angle_gamma   90.00
#
_symmetry.space_group_name_H-M   'P 1'
#
loop_
_entity.id
_entity.type
_entity.pdbx_description
1 polymer ?
#
loop_
_entity_poly.entity_id
_entity_poly.type
_entity_poly.pdbx_seq_one_letter_code
_entity_poly.pdbx_strand_id
1 'polypeptide(L)'
;EVIKKPLPRMNQKKEENHKEEKEEYYFAKEGKKDKRIVFIAIKVKRFSDVDNVKEQYRCRFHYYLTWLLTYPEYIDYLEYLHAHNLSKWRPAFLPDIEFVNAVEGFDICICIYCIY
;
A
#
# COMPACT_ATOMS: atom_id res chain seq x y z
N GLU A 1 4.63 15.67 1.78
CA GLU A 1 3.65 16.65 1.25
C GLU A 1 2.50 15.89 0.63
N VAL A 2 1.29 16.19 1.06
CA VAL A 2 0.05 15.49 0.69
C VAL A 2 -0.84 16.50 -0.04
N ILE A 3 -1.47 16.09 -1.13
CA ILE A 3 -2.38 16.93 -1.90
C ILE A 3 -3.81 16.54 -1.56
N LYS A 4 -4.63 17.54 -1.22
CA LYS A 4 -6.08 17.37 -1.08
C LYS A 4 -6.73 17.58 -2.44
N LYS A 5 -7.55 16.63 -2.89
CA LYS A 5 -8.36 16.79 -4.11
C LYS A 5 -9.80 16.33 -3.84
N PRO A 6 -10.82 17.10 -4.29
CA PRO A 6 -12.21 16.65 -4.23
C PRO A 6 -12.44 15.49 -5.21
N LEU A 7 -13.38 14.60 -4.87
CA LEU A 7 -13.79 13.47 -5.72
C LEU A 7 -14.23 13.95 -7.10
N PRO A 8 -13.79 13.29 -8.19
CA PRO A 8 -14.47 13.41 -9.47
C PRO A 8 -15.88 12.82 -9.33
N ARG A 9 -16.91 13.60 -9.68
CA ARG A 9 -18.30 13.12 -9.70
C ARG A 9 -18.42 12.02 -10.75
N MET A 10 -18.40 10.76 -10.33
CA MET A 10 -18.89 9.67 -11.16
C MET A 10 -20.37 9.47 -10.87
N ASN A 11 -21.17 9.31 -11.93
CA ASN A 11 -22.62 9.26 -11.90
C ASN A 11 -23.14 8.17 -10.95
N GLN A 12 -23.31 8.52 -9.68
CA GLN A 12 -24.10 7.74 -8.74
C GLN A 12 -25.57 8.03 -9.03
N LYS A 13 -26.35 6.99 -9.35
CA LYS A 13 -27.80 7.10 -9.38
C LYS A 13 -28.26 7.58 -8.00
N LYS A 14 -28.99 8.69 -8.00
CA LYS A 14 -29.59 9.34 -6.82
C LYS A 14 -30.41 8.38 -5.97
N GLU A 15 -30.22 8.46 -4.67
CA GLU A 15 -31.19 8.35 -3.56
C GLU A 15 -30.35 8.54 -2.28
N GLU A 16 -30.64 9.30 -1.23
CA GLU A 16 -31.62 10.33 -0.86
C GLU A 16 -30.96 11.11 0.31
N ASN A 17 -31.11 12.44 0.33
CA ASN A 17 -30.98 13.37 1.47
C ASN A 17 -30.17 12.94 2.72
N HIS A 18 -28.86 12.77 2.60
CA HIS A 18 -27.94 12.96 3.73
C HIS A 18 -27.04 14.16 3.41
N LYS A 19 -26.79 15.03 4.40
CA LYS A 19 -25.77 16.10 4.28
C LYS A 19 -24.45 15.42 3.89
N GLU A 20 -24.09 15.51 2.61
CA GLU A 20 -22.82 15.01 2.08
C GLU A 20 -21.69 15.84 2.72
N GLU A 21 -21.16 15.35 3.84
CA GLU A 21 -19.82 15.73 4.24
C GLU A 21 -18.90 15.34 3.08
N LYS A 22 -18.31 16.33 2.41
CA LYS A 22 -17.35 16.08 1.34
C LYS A 22 -16.19 15.32 1.94
N GLU A 23 -16.16 14.00 1.72
CA GLU A 23 -15.03 13.17 2.10
C GLU A 23 -13.77 13.69 1.39
N GLU A 24 -12.81 14.21 2.17
CA GLU A 24 -11.54 14.72 1.67
C GLU A 24 -10.53 13.56 1.58
N TYR A 25 -10.08 13.26 0.36
CA TYR A 25 -9.02 12.27 0.15
C TYR A 25 -7.63 12.91 0.06
N TYR A 26 -6.65 12.13 0.51
CA TYR A 26 -5.25 12.53 0.61
C TYR A 26 -4.40 11.78 -0.43
N PHE A 27 -3.81 12.51 -1.37
CA PHE A 27 -3.02 11.92 -2.45
C PHE A 27 -1.54 12.29 -2.36
N ALA A 28 -0.70 11.40 -2.85
CA ALA A 28 0.72 11.67 -3.09
C ALA A 28 0.89 12.67 -4.26
N LYS A 29 1.91 13.53 -4.15
CA LYS A 29 2.25 14.53 -5.16
C LYS A 29 2.85 13.90 -6.42
N GLU A 30 2.30 14.24 -7.57
CA GLU A 30 2.56 13.61 -8.88
C GLU A 30 4.02 13.77 -9.39
N GLY A 31 4.77 14.75 -8.88
CA GLY A 31 6.16 15.01 -9.27
C GLY A 31 7.24 14.22 -8.52
N LYS A 32 6.87 13.32 -7.61
CA LYS A 32 7.81 12.50 -6.81
C LYS A 32 7.62 11.01 -7.05
N LYS A 33 7.54 10.58 -8.32
CA LYS A 33 7.50 9.14 -8.65
C LYS A 33 8.61 8.36 -7.94
N ASP A 34 9.78 8.98 -7.78
CA ASP A 34 10.97 8.34 -7.19
C ASP A 34 11.08 8.50 -5.66
N LYS A 35 10.26 9.35 -5.03
CA LYS A 35 10.34 9.64 -3.59
C LYS A 35 8.97 9.57 -2.95
N ARG A 36 8.43 8.35 -2.87
CA ARG A 36 7.22 8.06 -2.11
C ARG A 36 7.56 7.70 -0.68
N ILE A 37 6.70 8.13 0.23
CA ILE A 37 6.77 7.72 1.62
C ILE A 37 6.03 6.39 1.72
N VAL A 38 6.75 5.37 2.16
CA VAL A 38 6.21 4.04 2.44
C VAL A 38 6.25 3.85 3.94
N PHE A 39 5.08 3.61 4.53
CA PHE A 39 4.95 3.23 5.93
C PHE A 39 5.11 1.72 6.02
N ILE A 40 6.04 1.29 6.85
CA ILE A 40 6.35 -0.12 7.07
C ILE A 40 6.04 -0.43 8.54
N ALA A 41 5.17 -1.40 8.76
CA ALA A 41 4.91 -1.94 10.09
C ALA A 41 5.31 -3.41 10.13
N ILE A 42 6.14 -3.79 11.11
CA ILE A 42 6.61 -5.18 11.27
C ILE A 42 6.06 -5.74 12.56
N LYS A 43 5.38 -6.89 12.46
CA LYS A 43 4.93 -7.69 13.60
C LYS A 43 5.76 -8.96 13.68
N VAL A 44 6.68 -9.00 14.64
CA VAL A 44 7.49 -10.20 14.89
C VAL A 44 6.64 -11.28 15.53
N LYS A 45 6.72 -12.50 15.00
CA LYS A 45 6.01 -13.68 15.54
C LYS A 45 6.90 -14.54 16.42
N ARG A 46 8.12 -14.85 15.96
CA ARG A 46 9.09 -15.64 16.72
C ARG A 46 10.52 -15.35 16.30
N PHE A 47 11.43 -15.50 17.26
CA PHE A 47 12.85 -15.68 17.05
C PHE A 47 13.20 -17.15 17.36
N SER A 48 14.10 -17.74 16.58
CA SER A 48 14.64 -19.09 16.79
C SER A 48 16.08 -19.17 16.31
N ASP A 49 16.76 -20.26 16.64
CA ASP A 49 18.07 -20.62 16.07
C ASP A 49 19.11 -19.49 16.22
N VAL A 50 19.22 -18.94 17.43
CA VAL A 50 20.18 -17.87 17.74
C VAL A 50 21.58 -18.46 17.89
N ASP A 51 22.45 -18.15 16.93
CA ASP A 51 23.87 -18.50 16.94
C ASP A 51 24.68 -17.27 17.35
N ASN A 52 25.19 -17.27 18.59
CA ASN A 52 26.00 -16.18 19.12
C ASN A 52 27.44 -16.18 18.57
N VAL A 53 27.92 -17.30 18.01
CA VAL A 53 29.27 -17.37 17.42
C VAL A 53 29.28 -16.74 16.04
N LYS A 54 28.21 -16.95 15.27
CA LYS A 54 28.04 -16.36 13.92
C LYS A 54 27.22 -15.07 13.91
N GLU A 55 26.68 -14.67 15.06
CA GLU A 55 25.78 -13.51 15.22
C GLU A 55 24.54 -13.58 14.30
N GLN A 56 23.95 -14.78 14.19
CA GLN A 56 22.81 -15.05 13.32
C GLN A 56 21.60 -15.50 14.12
N TYR A 57 20.40 -15.21 13.59
CA TYR A 57 19.16 -15.74 14.12
C TYR A 57 18.15 -15.95 13.01
N ARG A 58 17.21 -16.86 13.24
CA ARG A 58 16.04 -17.04 12.38
C ARG A 58 14.87 -16.26 12.94
N CYS A 59 14.20 -15.49 12.08
CA CYS A 59 13.02 -14.71 12.47
C CYS A 59 11.83 -15.00 11.55
N ARG A 60 10.65 -15.14 12.17
CA ARG A 60 9.38 -15.12 11.45
C ARG A 60 8.63 -13.87 11.85
N PHE A 61 8.24 -13.07 10.87
CA PHE A 61 7.47 -11.85 11.08
C PHE A 61 6.46 -11.67 9.96
N HIS A 62 5.46 -10.83 10.21
CA HIS A 62 4.64 -10.22 9.17
C HIS A 62 5.13 -8.79 8.96
N TYR A 63 5.09 -8.31 7.72
CA TYR A 63 5.26 -6.90 7.45
C TYR A 63 4.07 -6.38 6.65
N TYR A 64 3.67 -5.16 6.96
CA TYR A 64 2.59 -4.45 6.29
C TYR A 64 3.18 -3.22 5.65
N LEU A 65 2.85 -3.03 4.37
CA LEU A 65 3.26 -1.89 3.58
C LEU A 65 2.06 -1.04 3.28
N THR A 66 2.17 0.25 3.55
CA THR A 66 1.13 1.22 3.26
C THR A 66 1.79 2.44 2.62
N TRP A 67 1.26 2.88 1.48
CA TRP A 67 1.71 4.09 0.81
C TRP A 67 0.51 4.82 0.24
N LEU A 68 0.65 6.13 0.06
CA LEU A 68 -0.38 6.94 -0.57
C LEU A 68 -0.32 6.79 -2.09
N LEU A 69 -1.49 6.59 -2.71
CA LEU A 69 -1.65 6.65 -4.15
C LEU A 69 -1.53 8.08 -4.64
N THR A 70 -1.05 8.23 -5.87
CA THR A 70 -1.16 9.50 -6.61
C THR A 70 -2.56 9.61 -7.21
N TYR A 71 -3.00 10.83 -7.47
CA TYR A 71 -4.32 11.05 -8.08
C TYR A 71 -4.50 10.34 -9.44
N PRO A 72 -3.50 10.30 -10.36
CA PRO A 72 -3.63 9.54 -11.60
C PRO A 72 -3.82 8.04 -11.39
N GLU A 73 -3.13 7.44 -10.40
CA GLU A 73 -3.33 6.02 -10.06
C GLU A 73 -4.72 5.76 -9.49
N TYR A 74 -5.28 6.73 -8.77
CA TYR A 74 -6.65 6.61 -8.28
C TYR A 74 -7.68 6.68 -9.42
N ILE A 75 -7.46 7.56 -10.42
CA ILE A 75 -8.30 7.57 -11.63
C ILE A 75 -8.18 6.25 -12.40
N ASP A 76 -6.98 5.73 -12.60
CA ASP A 76 -6.73 4.43 -13.23
C ASP A 76 -7.46 3.29 -12.48
N TYR A 77 -7.41 3.30 -11.15
CA TYR A 77 -8.17 2.37 -10.31
C TYR A 77 -9.69 2.46 -10.56
N LEU A 78 -10.23 3.68 -10.62
CA LEU A 78 -11.66 3.91 -10.84
C LEU A 78 -12.10 3.42 -12.24
N GLU A 79 -11.30 3.69 -13.27
CA GLU A 79 -11.53 3.19 -14.62
C GLU A 79 -11.50 1.64 -14.65
N TYR A 80 -10.53 1.04 -13.96
CA TYR A 80 -10.43 -0.41 -13.85
C TYR A 80 -11.63 -1.02 -13.12
N LEU A 81 -12.06 -0.42 -12.01
CA LEU A 81 -13.20 -0.85 -11.21
C LEU A 81 -14.50 -0.85 -12.04
N HIS A 82 -14.67 0.12 -12.93
CA HIS A 82 -15.84 0.18 -13.82
C HIS A 82 -15.82 -0.91 -14.90
N ALA A 83 -14.64 -1.37 -15.32
CA ALA A 83 -14.48 -2.31 -16.43
C ALA A 83 -14.33 -3.78 -15.98
N HIS A 84 -13.86 -4.05 -14.75
CA HIS A 84 -13.44 -5.39 -14.32
C HIS A 84 -13.82 -5.70 -12.85
N ASN A 85 -13.81 -6.98 -12.49
CA ASN A 85 -13.86 -7.41 -11.10
C ASN A 85 -12.51 -7.16 -10.40
N LEU A 86 -12.56 -6.43 -9.28
CA LEU A 86 -11.46 -5.86 -8.46
C LEU A 86 -10.25 -6.74 -8.11
N SER A 87 -10.32 -8.06 -8.31
CA SER A 87 -9.33 -9.03 -7.83
C SER A 87 -7.90 -8.89 -8.41
N LYS A 88 -7.70 -8.11 -9.47
CA LYS A 88 -6.43 -8.10 -10.24
C LYS A 88 -5.80 -6.72 -10.46
N TRP A 89 -6.46 -5.63 -10.06
CA TRP A 89 -5.85 -4.31 -10.23
C TRP A 89 -4.58 -4.19 -9.39
N ARG A 90 -3.56 -3.52 -9.93
CA ARG A 90 -2.32 -3.19 -9.22
C ARG A 90 -1.88 -1.78 -9.56
N PRO A 91 -1.43 -0.98 -8.57
CA PRO A 91 -0.88 0.34 -8.85
C PRO A 91 0.43 0.22 -9.62
N ALA A 92 0.74 1.27 -10.39
CA ALA A 92 1.99 1.35 -11.15
C ALA A 92 3.24 1.41 -10.24
N PHE A 93 3.12 2.07 -9.08
CA PHE A 93 4.16 2.02 -8.06
C PHE A 93 3.88 0.90 -7.06
N LEU A 94 4.84 -0.02 -6.94
CA LEU A 94 4.92 -1.02 -5.87
C LEU A 94 6.28 -0.88 -5.18
N PRO A 95 6.33 -0.73 -3.85
CA PRO A 95 7.60 -0.63 -3.14
C PRO A 95 8.32 -1.98 -3.12
N ASP A 96 9.55 -1.99 -3.65
CA ASP A 96 10.46 -3.13 -3.53
C ASP A 96 11.18 -3.09 -2.18
N ILE A 97 11.24 -4.24 -1.49
CA ILE A 97 11.89 -4.36 -0.18
C ILE A 97 12.93 -5.46 -0.23
N GLU A 98 14.12 -5.12 0.22
CA GLU A 98 15.25 -6.03 0.36
C GLU A 98 15.73 -6.05 1.81
N PHE A 99 15.98 -7.26 2.32
CA PHE A 99 16.56 -7.46 3.65
C PHE A 99 18.05 -7.74 3.50
N VAL A 100 18.85 -6.67 3.51
CA VAL A 100 20.29 -6.70 3.21
C VAL A 100 21.10 -7.66 4.08
N ASN A 101 20.70 -7.83 5.34
CA ASN A 101 21.44 -8.64 6.33
C ASN A 101 20.97 -10.09 6.42
N ALA A 102 20.12 -10.55 5.52
CA ALA A 102 19.69 -11.93 5.55
C ALA A 102 20.70 -12.84 4.84
N VAL A 103 20.89 -14.01 5.43
CA VAL A 103 21.96 -14.95 5.03
C VAL A 103 21.43 -16.09 4.15
N GLU A 104 20.16 -16.50 4.29
CA GLU A 104 19.55 -17.60 3.53
C GLU A 104 18.06 -17.33 3.17
N GLY A 105 17.60 -18.02 2.11
CA GLY A 105 16.35 -17.79 1.38
C GLY A 105 15.09 -17.60 2.21
N PHE A 106 14.20 -16.74 1.70
CA PHE A 106 12.99 -16.33 2.39
C PHE A 106 11.74 -16.94 1.76
N ASP A 107 10.92 -17.59 2.56
CA ASP A 107 9.51 -17.81 2.22
C ASP A 107 8.71 -16.56 2.63
N ILE A 108 8.61 -15.60 1.71
CA ILE A 108 7.91 -14.33 1.95
C ILE A 108 6.44 -14.46 1.52
N CYS A 109 5.52 -14.42 2.48
CA CYS A 109 4.10 -14.18 2.20
C CYS A 109 3.82 -12.67 2.28
N ILE A 110 3.68 -12.03 1.12
CA ILE A 110 3.37 -10.61 1.01
C ILE A 110 1.85 -10.41 1.08
N CYS A 111 1.35 -9.82 2.16
CA CYS A 111 -0.03 -9.31 2.22
C CYS A 111 -0.01 -7.80 1.97
N ILE A 112 -0.14 -7.39 0.71
CA ILE A 112 -0.32 -5.98 0.35
C ILE A 112 -1.78 -5.62 0.62
N TYR A 113 -2.02 -4.76 1.62
CA TYR A 113 -3.30 -4.12 1.83
C TYR A 113 -3.22 -2.71 1.23
N CYS A 114 -3.81 -2.52 0.05
CA CYS A 114 -4.19 -1.18 -0.40
C CYS A 114 -5.40 -0.76 0.43
N ILE A 115 -5.16 0.10 1.42
CA ILE A 115 -6.24 0.75 2.16
C ILE A 115 -6.74 1.87 1.22
N TYR A 116 -7.99 1.73 0.76
CA TYR A 116 -8.71 2.71 -0.07
C TYR A 116 -9.45 3.72 0.81
#